data_AF-X6PD56-F1
#
_entry.id   AF-X6PD56-F1
#
_cell.length_a   1.000
_cell.length_b   1.000
_cell.length_c   1.000
_cell.angle_alpha   90.00
_cell.angle_beta   90.00
_cell.angle_gamma   90.00
#
_symmetry.space_group_name_H-M   'P 1'
#
loop_
_entity.id
_entity.type
_entity.pdbx_description
1 polymer ?
#
loop_
_entity_poly.entity_id
_entity_poly.type
_entity_poly.pdbx_seq_one_letter_code
_entity_poly.pdbx_strand_id
1 'polypeptide(L)'
;RTERKKWLGLFDGTDVVMWVMSLASYDQLLFEDNVKNRYDDAFELFQNHCHDKNFKKTEFVVFLNKFDLFEEKLASIPFTKYDPNFEDSKANDTQAVIEYVQTRHEDIFHKQEKTTVLYC
;
A
#
# COMPACT_ATOMS: atom_id res chain seq x y z
N ARG A 1 2.84 -11.75 15.09
CA ARG A 1 2.08 -12.57 14.10
C ARG A 1 0.71 -13.11 14.58
N THR A 2 0.34 -13.05 15.87
CA THR A 2 -0.83 -13.78 16.45
C THR A 2 -2.17 -13.01 16.46
N GLU A 3 -2.16 -11.68 16.33
CA GLU A 3 -3.37 -10.86 16.37
C GLU A 3 -4.16 -10.93 15.03
N ARG A 4 -3.48 -10.93 13.87
CA ARG A 4 -4.13 -10.88 12.54
C ARG A 4 -5.10 -12.03 12.25
N LYS A 5 -4.89 -13.23 12.83
CA LYS A 5 -5.79 -14.38 12.60
C LYS A 5 -7.10 -14.33 13.39
N LYS A 6 -7.20 -13.50 14.43
CA LYS A 6 -8.40 -13.44 15.29
C LYS A 6 -9.58 -12.69 14.66
N TRP A 7 -9.32 -11.86 13.64
CA TRP A 7 -10.31 -10.93 13.10
C TRP A 7 -11.11 -11.52 11.92
N LEU A 8 -10.56 -12.53 11.24
CA LEU A 8 -11.16 -13.11 10.03
C LEU A 8 -12.55 -13.71 10.22
N GLY A 9 -12.93 -14.08 11.45
CA GLY A 9 -14.27 -14.61 11.77
C GLY A 9 -15.34 -13.55 12.07
N LEU A 10 -14.98 -12.27 12.17
CA LEU A 10 -15.89 -11.16 12.53
C LEU A 10 -16.36 -10.34 11.32
N PHE A 11 -15.81 -10.59 10.13
CA PHE A 11 -15.97 -9.71 8.97
C PHE A 11 -16.99 -10.18 7.93
N ASP A 12 -17.80 -11.20 8.23
CA ASP A 12 -18.94 -11.54 7.38
C ASP A 12 -19.93 -10.36 7.37
N GLY A 13 -20.05 -9.69 6.22
CA GLY A 13 -20.86 -8.47 6.06
C GLY A 13 -20.11 -7.14 6.22
N THR A 14 -18.79 -7.09 6.05
CA THR A 14 -18.06 -5.80 6.04
C THR A 14 -18.30 -5.03 4.75
N ASP A 15 -18.96 -3.88 4.84
CA ASP A 15 -19.24 -3.02 3.68
C ASP A 15 -17.97 -2.31 3.17
N VAL A 16 -17.13 -1.82 4.07
CA VAL A 16 -15.93 -1.02 3.73
C VAL A 16 -14.74 -1.38 4.62
N VAL A 17 -13.56 -1.54 4.02
CA VAL A 17 -12.26 -1.65 4.69
C VAL A 17 -11.46 -0.37 4.46
N MET A 18 -11.02 0.25 5.54
CA MET A 18 -10.03 1.32 5.49
C MET A 18 -8.63 0.74 5.55
N TRP A 19 -7.90 0.84 4.44
CA TRP A 19 -6.51 0.42 4.33
C TRP A 19 -5.59 1.63 4.51
N VAL A 20 -4.67 1.57 5.47
CA VAL A 20 -3.72 2.67 5.73
C VAL A 20 -2.31 2.20 5.42
N MET A 21 -1.65 2.87 4.48
CA MET A 21 -0.28 2.60 4.08
C MET A 21 0.60 3.82 4.30
N SER A 22 1.81 3.63 4.81
CA SER A 22 2.77 4.72 5.02
C SER A 22 3.59 4.93 3.73
N LEU A 23 3.50 6.10 3.11
CA LEU A 23 4.37 6.45 1.96
C LEU A 23 5.84 6.52 2.39
N ALA A 24 6.11 7.10 3.56
CA ALA A 24 7.46 7.30 4.10
C ALA A 24 8.21 6.00 4.47
N SER A 25 7.64 4.82 4.22
CA SER A 25 8.31 3.54 4.47
C SER A 25 8.95 2.90 3.24
N TYR A 26 8.97 3.58 2.09
CA TYR A 26 9.63 3.09 0.86
C TYR A 26 11.12 2.78 1.04
N ASP A 27 11.79 3.43 1.99
CA ASP A 27 13.21 3.24 2.31
C ASP A 27 13.44 2.41 3.58
N GLN A 28 12.39 1.85 4.18
CA GLN A 28 12.45 1.18 5.49
C GLN A 28 12.34 -0.33 5.39
N LEU A 29 13.12 -1.03 6.20
CA LEU A 29 13.02 -2.48 6.38
C LEU A 29 12.03 -2.84 7.49
N LEU A 30 11.43 -4.03 7.42
CA LEU A 30 10.65 -4.59 8.52
C LEU A 30 11.55 -4.85 9.73
N PHE A 31 11.10 -4.44 10.91
CA PHE A 31 11.81 -4.69 12.16
C PHE A 31 12.00 -6.19 12.46
N GLU A 32 11.03 -7.01 12.06
CA GLU A 32 11.01 -8.46 12.36
C GLU A 32 11.98 -9.27 11.50
N ASP A 33 12.25 -8.83 10.27
CA ASP A 33 12.97 -9.62 9.26
C ASP A 33 14.25 -8.91 8.76
N ASN A 34 14.40 -7.59 8.97
CA ASN A 34 15.55 -6.75 8.56
C ASN A 34 16.06 -6.96 7.12
N VAL A 35 15.28 -7.60 6.26
CA VAL A 35 15.60 -7.93 4.87
C VAL A 35 14.51 -7.43 3.95
N LYS A 36 13.24 -7.61 4.35
CA LYS A 36 12.10 -7.19 3.55
C LYS A 36 11.78 -5.71 3.72
N ASN A 37 11.59 -5.01 2.61
CA ASN A 37 11.13 -3.63 2.60
C ASN A 37 9.67 -3.54 3.10
N ARG A 38 9.39 -2.57 3.97
CA ARG A 38 8.09 -2.36 4.60
C ARG A 38 7.02 -1.90 3.61
N TYR A 39 7.39 -1.12 2.60
CA TYR A 39 6.50 -0.68 1.52
C TYR A 39 6.06 -1.87 0.65
N ASP A 40 6.98 -2.76 0.28
CA ASP A 40 6.62 -3.97 -0.48
C ASP A 40 5.78 -4.96 0.34
N ASP A 41 6.09 -5.12 1.64
CA ASP A 41 5.25 -5.92 2.53
C ASP A 41 3.82 -5.38 2.62
N ALA A 42 3.64 -4.05 2.62
CA ALA A 42 2.32 -3.44 2.62
C ALA A 42 1.51 -3.80 1.37
N PHE A 43 2.14 -3.80 0.19
CA PHE A 43 1.47 -4.23 -1.04
C PHE A 43 1.11 -5.72 -1.04
N GLU A 44 2.03 -6.58 -0.58
CA GLU A 44 1.74 -8.02 -0.51
C GLU A 44 0.60 -8.30 0.48
N LEU A 45 0.57 -7.61 1.62
CA LEU A 45 -0.53 -7.71 2.56
C LEU A 45 -1.84 -7.19 1.94
N PHE A 46 -1.83 -6.04 1.27
CA PHE A 46 -3.01 -5.51 0.60
C PHE A 46 -3.56 -6.52 -0.41
N GLN A 47 -2.70 -7.06 -1.29
CA GLN A 47 -3.05 -8.08 -2.26
C GLN A 47 -3.66 -9.33 -1.61
N ASN A 48 -3.10 -9.80 -0.50
CA ASN A 48 -3.62 -10.95 0.21
C ASN A 48 -5.01 -10.69 0.82
N HIS A 49 -5.27 -9.49 1.33
CA HIS A 49 -6.59 -9.12 1.86
C HIS A 49 -7.61 -8.95 0.74
N CYS A 50 -7.24 -8.29 -0.37
CA CYS A 50 -8.14 -8.19 -1.52
C CYS A 50 -8.54 -9.57 -2.01
N HIS A 51 -7.63 -10.55 -2.08
CA HIS A 51 -7.93 -11.92 -2.53
C HIS A 51 -8.66 -12.82 -1.52
N ASP A 52 -8.88 -12.36 -0.28
CA ASP A 52 -9.63 -13.13 0.71
C ASP A 52 -11.12 -13.18 0.32
N LYS A 53 -11.70 -14.39 0.36
CA LYS A 53 -13.10 -14.62 0.00
C LYS A 53 -14.09 -13.85 0.88
N ASN A 54 -13.68 -13.49 2.09
CA ASN A 54 -14.49 -12.72 3.03
C ASN A 54 -14.69 -11.26 2.59
N PHE A 55 -13.82 -10.71 1.72
CA PHE A 55 -13.87 -9.31 1.29
C PHE A 55 -14.37 -9.12 -0.15
N LYS A 56 -14.97 -10.14 -0.77
CA LYS A 56 -15.44 -10.09 -2.18
C LYS A 56 -16.46 -9.00 -2.49
N LYS A 57 -17.19 -8.52 -1.49
CA LYS A 57 -18.22 -7.47 -1.64
C LYS A 57 -17.86 -6.20 -0.87
N THR A 58 -16.62 -6.11 -0.41
CA THR A 58 -16.16 -5.05 0.48
C THR A 58 -15.44 -3.99 -0.33
N GLU A 59 -15.79 -2.73 -0.13
CA GLU A 59 -15.08 -1.61 -0.74
C GLU A 59 -13.79 -1.32 0.04
N PHE A 60 -12.74 -0.85 -0.65
CA PHE A 60 -11.46 -0.51 -0.03
C PHE A 60 -11.18 0.98 -0.19
N VAL A 61 -11.03 1.68 0.93
CA VAL A 61 -10.57 3.08 0.98
C VAL A 61 -9.10 3.08 1.38
N VAL A 62 -8.23 3.64 0.54
CA VAL A 62 -6.77 3.59 0.74
C VAL A 62 -6.26 4.95 1.17
N PHE A 63 -5.76 5.03 2.40
CA PHE A 63 -5.10 6.22 2.94
C PHE A 63 -3.60 6.10 2.79
N LEU A 64 -3.01 7.06 2.07
CA LEU A 64 -1.56 7.18 1.90
C LEU A 64 -1.01 8.12 2.98
N ASN A 65 -0.69 7.54 4.13
CA ASN A 65 -0.29 8.25 5.34
C ASN A 65 1.19 8.65 5.34
N LYS A 66 1.54 9.58 6.23
CA LYS A 66 2.89 10.13 6.45
C LYS A 66 3.45 10.80 5.20
N PHE A 67 2.59 11.54 4.50
CA PHE A 67 2.96 12.31 3.32
C PHE A 67 4.05 13.35 3.64
N ASP A 68 3.96 14.00 4.80
CA ASP A 68 4.95 14.94 5.33
C ASP A 68 6.36 14.35 5.37
N LEU A 69 6.52 13.18 6.00
CA LEU A 69 7.80 12.49 6.09
C LEU A 69 8.25 11.92 4.75
N PHE A 70 7.29 11.56 3.90
CA PHE A 70 7.58 11.05 2.56
C PHE A 70 8.18 12.15 1.69
N GLU A 71 7.58 13.34 1.67
CA GLU A 71 8.06 14.49 0.92
C GLU A 71 9.47 14.91 1.35
N GLU A 72 9.72 14.97 2.67
CA GLU A 72 11.06 15.26 3.21
C GLU A 72 12.11 14.23 2.76
N LYS A 73 11.78 12.94 2.85
CA LYS A 73 12.69 11.86 2.45
C LYS A 73 12.95 11.86 0.95
N LEU A 74 11.90 12.05 0.17
CA LEU A 74 11.98 12.01 -1.29
C LEU A 74 12.88 13.14 -1.82
N ALA A 75 13.02 14.26 -1.11
CA ALA A 75 13.97 15.31 -1.46
C ALA A 75 15.45 14.87 -1.39
N SER A 76 15.78 13.82 -0.64
CA SER A 76 17.17 13.37 -0.40
C SER A 76 17.44 11.91 -0.82
N ILE A 77 16.41 11.08 -0.87
CA ILE A 77 16.50 9.64 -1.17
C ILE A 77 15.60 9.35 -2.38
N PRO A 78 16.17 9.21 -3.59
CA PRO A 78 15.39 8.89 -4.78
C PRO A 78 14.59 7.60 -4.62
N PHE A 79 13.35 7.60 -5.09
CA PHE A 79 12.44 6.46 -5.01
C PHE A 79 12.97 5.23 -5.76
N THR A 80 13.62 5.44 -6.91
CA THR A 80 14.20 4.37 -7.75
C THR A 80 15.27 3.53 -7.04
N LYS A 81 15.85 4.04 -5.94
CA LYS A 81 16.76 3.26 -5.09
C LYS A 81 16.08 2.05 -4.44
N TYR A 82 14.78 2.15 -4.19
CA TYR A 82 13.99 1.12 -3.50
C TYR A 82 12.91 0.50 -4.38
N ASP A 83 12.47 1.18 -5.44
CA ASP A 83 11.65 0.58 -6.51
C ASP A 83 12.28 0.85 -7.89
N PRO A 84 13.18 -0.03 -8.35
CA PRO A 84 13.90 0.15 -9.62
C PRO A 84 13.00 0.13 -10.87
N ASN A 85 11.72 -0.24 -10.73
CA ASN A 85 10.78 -0.26 -11.86
C ASN A 85 10.18 1.13 -12.13
N PHE A 86 10.37 2.08 -11.22
CA PHE A 86 9.87 3.44 -11.37
C PHE A 86 10.74 4.27 -12.33
N GLU A 87 10.16 5.31 -12.92
CA GLU A 87 10.84 6.17 -13.88
C GLU A 87 11.91 7.05 -13.19
N ASP A 88 13.19 6.86 -13.57
CA ASP A 88 14.32 7.54 -12.93
C ASP A 88 14.29 9.07 -13.11
N SER A 89 13.76 9.56 -14.23
CA SER A 89 13.61 11.00 -14.48
C SER A 89 12.69 11.70 -13.47
N LYS A 90 11.83 10.93 -12.78
CA LYS A 90 10.86 11.37 -11.80
C LYS A 90 11.14 10.84 -10.41
N ALA A 91 12.33 10.28 -10.17
CA ALA A 91 12.66 9.57 -8.92
C ALA A 91 12.46 10.38 -7.64
N ASN A 92 12.45 11.71 -7.73
CA ASN A 92 12.24 12.63 -6.61
C ASN A 92 10.95 13.47 -6.75
N ASP A 93 10.11 13.17 -7.74
CA ASP A 93 8.83 13.86 -7.97
C ASP A 93 7.74 13.22 -7.11
N THR A 94 7.32 13.96 -6.08
CA THR A 94 6.30 13.55 -5.11
C THR A 94 4.99 13.13 -5.77
N GLN A 95 4.51 13.90 -6.74
CA GLN A 95 3.22 13.66 -7.38
C GLN A 95 3.30 12.43 -8.28
N ALA A 96 4.38 12.29 -9.05
CA ALA A 96 4.58 11.13 -9.91
C ALA A 96 4.71 9.82 -9.10
N VAL A 97 5.37 9.86 -7.95
CA VAL A 97 5.47 8.68 -7.07
C VAL A 97 4.11 8.35 -6.46
N ILE A 98 3.32 9.34 -6.03
CA ILE A 98 1.96 9.09 -5.55
C ILE A 98 1.11 8.42 -6.62
N GLU A 99 1.08 8.98 -7.83
CA GLU A 99 0.32 8.42 -8.94
C GLU A 99 0.74 6.97 -9.23
N TYR A 100 2.04 6.69 -9.21
CA TYR A 100 2.56 5.34 -9.35
C TYR A 100 2.08 4.39 -8.24
N VAL A 101 2.14 4.82 -6.98
CA VAL A 101 1.65 4.06 -5.82
C VAL A 101 0.15 3.79 -5.94
N GLN A 102 -0.62 4.78 -6.40
CA GLN A 102 -2.06 4.66 -6.65
C GLN A 102 -2.35 3.65 -7.74
N THR A 103 -1.71 3.77 -8.91
CA THR A 103 -1.84 2.79 -10.01
C THR A 103 -1.50 1.38 -9.53
N ARG A 104 -0.46 1.22 -8.70
CA ARG A 104 -0.07 -0.08 -8.17
C ARG A 104 -1.13 -0.70 -7.23
N HIS A 105 -1.85 0.11 -6.45
CA HIS A 105 -3.01 -0.38 -5.66
C HIS A 105 -4.19 -0.72 -6.58
N GLU A 106 -4.47 0.12 -7.57
CA GLU A 106 -5.53 -0.10 -8.55
C GLU A 106 -5.30 -1.36 -9.37
N ASP A 107 -4.06 -1.70 -9.75
CA ASP A 107 -3.72 -2.92 -10.51
C ASP A 107 -3.94 -4.20 -9.69
N ILE A 108 -3.63 -4.14 -8.40
CA ILE A 108 -3.92 -5.23 -7.45
C ILE A 108 -5.44 -5.39 -7.31
N PHE A 109 -6.15 -4.26 -7.28
CA PHE A 109 -7.58 -4.24 -7.04
C PHE A 109 -8.42 -4.59 -8.29
N HIS A 110 -8.11 -4.05 -9.47
CA HIS A 110 -8.83 -4.23 -10.74
C HIS A 110 -8.92 -5.69 -11.21
N LYS A 111 -8.08 -6.58 -10.65
CA LYS A 111 -8.26 -8.03 -10.81
C LYS A 111 -9.56 -8.54 -10.17
N GLN A 112 -10.28 -7.72 -9.41
CA GLN A 112 -11.55 -8.04 -8.75
C GLN A 112 -12.62 -7.03 -9.16
N GLU A 113 -13.75 -7.53 -9.66
CA GLU A 113 -14.79 -6.72 -10.31
C GLU A 113 -15.44 -5.72 -9.33
N LYS A 114 -15.26 -4.43 -9.64
CA LYS A 114 -15.89 -3.21 -9.07
C LYS A 114 -15.54 -2.88 -7.62
N THR A 115 -14.81 -1.77 -7.44
CA THR A 115 -14.69 -1.04 -6.17
C THR A 115 -14.22 0.39 -6.42
N THR A 116 -14.65 1.29 -5.54
CA THR A 116 -14.19 2.68 -5.49
C THR A 116 -13.00 2.78 -4.55
N VAL A 117 -11.80 3.00 -5.11
CA VAL A 117 -10.62 3.37 -4.30
C VAL A 117 -10.61 4.89 -4.17
N LEU A 118 -10.76 5.37 -2.94
CA LEU A 118 -10.61 6.78 -2.60
C LEU A 118 -9.25 6.96 -1.94
N TYR A 119 -8.41 7.82 -2.52
CA TYR A 119 -7.18 8.30 -1.92
C TYR A 119 -7.48 9.57 -1.16
N CYS A 120 -7.13 9.60 0.12
CA CYS A 120 -7.20 10.75 1.00
C CYS A 120 -5.84 11.01 1.63
#